data_AF-A0A967BC85-F1
#
_entry.id   AF-A0A967BC85-F1
#
_cell.length_a   1.000
_cell.length_b   1.000
_cell.length_c   1.000
_cell.angle_alpha   90.00
_cell.angle_beta   90.00
_cell.angle_gamma   90.00
#
_symmetry.space_group_name_H-M   'P 1'
#
loop_
_entity.id
_entity.type
_entity.pdbx_description
1 polymer ?
#
loop_
_entity_poly.entity_id
_entity_poly.type
_entity_poly.pdbx_seq_one_letter_code
_entity_poly.pdbx_strand_id
1 'polypeptide(L)'
;MRYIRYASIAIFALALILIALANRNIVQVRVLPDELSGLAALNPSYELPLFVVIFGGILLGLIVGLIWEWIREHGERAEAARKARELSALRAEIQRLKGEKHKDKDDVLAILDEAS
;
A
#
# COMPACT_ATOMS: atom_id res chain seq x y z
N MET A 1 -8.57 19.22 21.01
CA MET A 1 -7.88 18.29 20.08
C MET A 1 -7.68 18.84 18.66
N ARG A 2 -8.69 19.43 18.01
CA ARG A 2 -8.58 19.92 16.62
C ARG A 2 -7.62 21.11 16.44
N TYR A 3 -7.60 22.04 17.40
CA TYR A 3 -6.70 23.20 17.38
C TYR A 3 -5.22 22.82 17.49
N ILE A 4 -4.88 21.86 18.35
CA ILE A 4 -3.50 21.36 18.48
C ILE A 4 -3.03 20.77 17.15
N ARG A 5 -3.87 19.96 16.50
CA ARG A 5 -3.56 19.40 15.17
C ARG A 5 -3.31 20.50 14.13
N TYR A 6 -4.14 21.54 14.10
CA TYR A 6 -3.92 22.66 13.17
C TYR A 6 -2.67 23.48 13.51
N ALA A 7 -2.39 23.73 14.79
CA ALA A 7 -1.19 24.41 15.22
C ALA A 7 0.06 23.63 14.80
N SER A 8 0.08 22.31 14.99
CA SER A 8 1.18 21.46 14.54
C SER A 8 1.38 21.51 13.02
N ILE A 9 0.30 21.43 12.23
CA ILE A 9 0.38 21.53 10.76
C ILE A 9 0.86 22.91 10.33
N ALA A 10 0.39 23.98 10.98
CA ALA A 10 0.78 25.34 10.67
C ALA A 10 2.28 25.58 10.96
N ILE A 11 2.78 25.11 12.11
CA ILE A 11 4.19 25.19 12.47
C ILE A 11 5.04 24.42 11.46
N PHE A 12 4.63 23.20 11.11
CA PHE A 12 5.34 22.38 10.13
C PHE A 12 5.36 23.04 8.74
N ALA A 13 4.22 23.55 8.28
CA ALA A 13 4.12 24.27 7.01
C ALA A 13 5.00 25.53 7.00
N LEU A 14 5.00 26.29 8.09
CA LEU A 14 5.86 27.47 8.22
C LEU A 14 7.34 27.11 8.15
N ALA A 15 7.76 26.02 8.82
CA ALA A 15 9.13 25.53 8.74
C ALA A 15 9.54 25.16 7.31
N LEU A 16 8.66 24.48 6.57
CA LEU A 16 8.90 24.15 5.15
C LEU A 16 9.04 25.40 4.28
N ILE A 17 8.20 26.43 4.50
CA ILE A 17 8.29 27.69 3.78
C ILE A 17 9.61 28.41 4.08
N LEU A 18 10.04 28.45 5.34
CA LEU A 18 11.32 29.05 5.73
C LEU A 18 12.50 28.34 5.06
N ILE A 19 12.49 27.00 5.05
CA ILE A 19 13.52 26.20 4.36
C ILE A 19 13.50 26.50 2.86
N ALA A 20 12.32 26.58 2.23
CA ALA A 20 12.20 26.89 0.82
C ALA A 20 12.74 28.29 0.48
N LEU A 21 12.40 29.29 1.30
CA LEU A 21 12.86 30.66 1.11
C LEU A 21 14.37 30.79 1.32
N ALA A 22 14.92 30.10 2.32
CA ALA A 22 16.36 30.05 2.57
C ALA A 22 17.13 29.37 1.43
N ASN A 23 16.53 28.36 0.80
CA ASN A 23 17.11 27.58 -0.30
C ASN A 23 16.50 27.93 -1.66
N ARG A 24 16.22 29.22 -1.90
CA ARG A 24 15.72 29.74 -3.19
C ARG A 24 16.78 29.87 -4.27
N ASN A 25 18.04 29.55 -3.95
CA ASN A 25 19.16 29.65 -4.86
C ASN A 25 18.92 28.75 -6.08
N ILE A 26 19.16 29.31 -7.27
CA ILE A 26 19.03 28.58 -8.53
C ILE A 26 20.24 27.65 -8.65
N VAL A 27 19.98 26.37 -8.87
CA VAL A 27 20.99 25.35 -9.13
C VAL A 27 20.77 24.74 -10.50
N GLN A 28 21.87 24.48 -11.20
CA GLN A 28 21.83 23.79 -12.48
C GLN A 28 21.74 22.29 -12.23
N VAL A 29 20.64 21.67 -12.65
CA VAL A 29 20.45 20.23 -12.60
C VAL A 29 20.75 19.66 -13.98
N ARG A 30 21.78 18.81 -14.06
CA ARG A 30 22.15 18.08 -15.27
C ARG A 30 21.71 16.63 -15.11
N VAL A 31 21.02 16.11 -16.12
CA VAL A 31 20.55 14.70 -16.13
C VAL A 31 21.70 13.74 -16.41
N LEU A 32 22.71 14.20 -17.14
CA LEU A 32 23.82 13.39 -17.60
C LEU A 32 25.15 13.98 -17.10
N PRO A 33 26.14 13.13 -16.77
CA PRO A 33 27.50 13.57 -16.43
C PRO A 33 28.22 14.19 -17.63
N ASP A 34 29.07 15.17 -17.37
CA ASP A 34 29.81 15.91 -18.42
C ASP A 34 30.68 15.00 -19.30
N GLU A 35 31.16 13.88 -18.75
CA GLU A 35 31.98 12.89 -19.45
C GLU A 35 31.20 12.10 -20.52
N LEU A 36 29.88 11.95 -20.34
CA LEU A 36 28.98 11.27 -21.27
C LEU A 36 28.28 12.26 -22.22
N SER A 37 28.52 13.56 -22.02
CA SER A 37 27.87 14.62 -22.80
C SER A 37 28.23 14.58 -24.30
N GLY A 38 29.41 14.05 -24.63
CA GLY A 38 29.85 13.85 -26.02
C GLY A 38 29.14 12.69 -26.75
N LEU A 39 28.50 11.77 -26.02
CA LEU A 39 27.77 10.62 -26.59
C LEU A 39 26.28 10.93 -26.79
N ALA A 40 25.73 11.83 -26.00
CA ALA A 40 24.35 12.26 -26.09
C ALA A 40 24.28 13.72 -26.60
N ALA A 41 23.86 13.91 -27.86
CA ALA A 41 23.65 15.24 -28.46
C ALA A 41 22.60 16.10 -27.71
N LEU A 42 21.90 15.54 -26.73
CA LEU A 42 20.90 16.19 -25.90
C LEU A 42 21.28 16.01 -24.43
N ASN A 43 21.96 17.01 -23.86
CA ASN A 43 22.14 17.14 -22.40
C ASN A 43 21.17 18.20 -21.88
N PRO A 44 19.92 17.84 -21.56
CA PRO A 44 18.99 18.79 -20.98
C PRO A 44 19.51 19.23 -19.60
N SER A 45 19.79 20.52 -19.48
CA SER A 45 20.10 21.17 -18.20
C SER A 45 18.94 22.06 -17.81
N TYR A 46 18.55 21.99 -16.54
CA TYR A 46 17.44 22.76 -16.00
C TYR A 46 17.92 23.60 -14.83
N GLU A 47 17.60 24.88 -14.87
CA GLU A 47 17.83 25.79 -13.76
C GLU A 47 16.60 25.84 -12.87
N LEU A 48 16.72 25.27 -11.67
CA LEU A 48 15.62 25.17 -10.71
C LEU A 48 16.09 25.64 -9.33
N PRO A 49 15.22 26.25 -8.52
CA PRO A 49 15.54 26.53 -7.13
C PRO A 49 15.84 25.24 -6.35
N LEU A 50 16.87 25.28 -5.49
CA LEU A 50 17.34 24.10 -4.75
C LEU A 50 16.23 23.43 -3.92
N PHE A 51 15.32 24.20 -3.32
CA PHE A 51 14.21 23.62 -2.56
C PHE A 51 13.29 22.74 -3.41
N VAL A 52 13.11 23.05 -4.71
CA VAL A 52 12.29 22.24 -5.63
C VAL A 52 12.93 20.88 -5.84
N VAL A 53 14.26 20.85 -6.00
CA VAL A 53 15.03 19.62 -6.16
C VAL A 53 14.96 18.77 -4.89
N ILE A 54 15.14 19.38 -3.72
CA ILE A 54 15.09 18.68 -2.43
C ILE A 54 13.69 18.10 -2.19
N PHE A 55 12.64 18.93 -2.24
CA PHE A 55 11.28 18.48 -1.95
C PHE A 55 10.75 17.53 -3.03
N GLY A 56 11.07 17.77 -4.29
CA GLY A 56 10.76 16.85 -5.39
C GLY A 56 11.43 15.50 -5.21
N GLY A 57 12.71 15.47 -4.84
CA GLY A 57 13.45 14.24 -4.55
C GLY A 57 12.87 13.46 -3.38
N ILE A 58 12.53 14.13 -2.28
CA ILE A 58 11.85 13.50 -1.13
C ILE A 58 10.50 12.92 -1.55
N LEU A 59 9.69 13.69 -2.28
CA LEU A 59 8.37 13.25 -2.72
C LEU A 59 8.45 12.04 -3.66
N LEU A 60 9.37 12.08 -4.64
CA LEU A 60 9.63 10.96 -5.53
C LEU A 60 10.12 9.74 -4.76
N GLY A 61 11.05 9.91 -3.81
CA GLY A 61 11.54 8.85 -2.94
C GLY A 61 10.42 8.21 -2.10
N LEU A 62 9.48 9.01 -1.58
CA LEU A 62 8.30 8.51 -0.87
C LEU A 62 7.37 7.74 -1.81
N ILE A 63 7.10 8.24 -3.02
CA ILE A 63 6.26 7.53 -4.00
C ILE A 63 6.89 6.18 -4.36
N VAL A 64 8.19 6.17 -4.65
CA VAL A 64 8.93 4.93 -4.96
C VAL A 64 8.91 3.98 -3.76
N GLY A 65 9.15 4.49 -2.55
CA GLY A 65 9.08 3.71 -1.31
C GLY A 65 7.69 3.12 -1.07
N LEU A 66 6.62 3.88 -1.32
CA LEU A 66 5.23 3.40 -1.23
C LEU A 66 4.92 2.33 -2.28
N ILE A 67 5.38 2.50 -3.53
CA ILE A 67 5.24 1.49 -4.59
C ILE A 67 5.99 0.22 -4.21
N TRP A 68 7.21 0.35 -3.70
CA TRP A 68 8.02 -0.79 -3.26
C TRP A 68 7.36 -1.54 -2.10
N GLU A 69 6.87 -0.81 -1.10
CA GLU A 69 6.15 -1.40 0.03
C GLU A 69 4.86 -2.09 -0.42
N TRP A 70 4.14 -1.50 -1.38
CA TRP A 70 2.93 -2.09 -1.95
C TRP A 70 3.21 -3.38 -2.73
N ILE A 71 4.27 -3.40 -3.55
CA ILE A 71 4.70 -4.62 -4.25
C ILE A 71 5.13 -5.69 -3.24
N ARG A 72 5.84 -5.29 -2.18
CA ARG A 72 6.26 -6.19 -1.10
C ARG A 72 5.06 -6.80 -0.37
N GLU A 73 4.06 -6.00 -0.06
CA GLU A 73 2.87 -6.43 0.70
C GLU A 73 1.82 -7.14 -0.17
N HIS A 74 1.99 -7.15 -1.50
CA HIS A 74 1.06 -7.82 -2.40
C HIS A 74 1.10 -9.36 -2.32
N GLY A 75 2.21 -9.94 -1.87
CA GLY A 75 2.34 -11.38 -1.67
C GLY A 75 1.35 -11.92 -0.63
N GLU A 76 1.34 -11.36 0.58
CA GLU A 76 0.47 -11.82 1.68
C GLU A 76 -1.03 -11.62 1.42
N ARG A 77 -1.41 -10.55 0.71
CA ARG A 77 -2.85 -10.27 0.45
C ARG A 77 -3.47 -11.31 -0.48
N ALA A 78 -2.69 -11.85 -1.41
CA ALA A 78 -3.15 -12.93 -2.29
C ALA A 78 -3.31 -14.26 -1.53
N GLU A 79 -2.40 -14.57 -0.59
CA GLU A 79 -2.50 -15.76 0.24
C GLU A 79 -3.64 -15.70 1.25
N ALA A 80 -3.86 -14.55 1.89
CA ALA A 80 -4.98 -14.34 2.81
C ALA A 80 -6.33 -14.52 2.09
N ALA A 81 -6.46 -14.04 0.86
CA ALA A 81 -7.66 -14.23 0.05
C ALA A 81 -7.87 -15.69 -0.37
N ARG A 82 -6.81 -16.43 -0.70
CA ARG A 82 -6.89 -17.87 -1.02
C ARG A 82 -7.28 -18.71 0.20
N LYS A 83 -6.60 -18.50 1.33
CA LYS A 83 -6.90 -19.20 2.60
C LYS A 83 -8.31 -18.91 3.10
N ALA A 84 -8.82 -17.69 2.94
CA ALA A 84 -10.19 -17.34 3.30
C ALA A 84 -11.24 -18.13 2.47
N ARG A 85 -10.99 -18.32 1.17
CA ARG A 85 -11.87 -19.12 0.29
C ARG A 85 -11.83 -20.60 0.67
N GLU A 86 -10.65 -21.16 0.90
CA GLU A 86 -10.51 -22.56 1.35
C GLU A 86 -11.23 -22.81 2.68
N LEU A 87 -11.07 -21.93 3.67
CA LEU A 87 -11.79 -22.02 4.95
C LEU A 87 -13.31 -21.95 4.78
N SER A 88 -13.82 -21.13 3.85
CA SER A 88 -15.25 -21.03 3.58
C SER A 88 -15.81 -22.31 2.95
N ALA A 89 -15.08 -22.92 2.02
CA ALA A 89 -15.45 -24.19 1.40
C ALA A 89 -15.45 -25.33 2.43
N LEU A 90 -14.39 -25.43 3.25
CA LEU A 90 -14.28 -26.43 4.30
C LEU A 90 -15.41 -26.31 5.34
N ARG A 91 -15.78 -25.08 5.72
CA ARG A 91 -16.89 -24.84 6.65
C ARG A 91 -18.23 -25.26 6.06
N ALA A 92 -18.46 -24.99 4.77
CA ALA A 92 -19.67 -25.42 4.08
C ALA A 92 -19.77 -26.95 4.00
N GLU A 93 -18.64 -27.62 3.76
CA GLU A 93 -18.57 -29.08 3.70
C GLU A 93 -18.78 -29.73 5.08
N ILE A 94 -18.20 -29.16 6.15
CA ILE A 94 -18.48 -29.58 7.53
C ILE A 94 -19.97 -29.39 7.88
N GLN A 95 -20.58 -28.29 7.45
CA GLN A 95 -22.01 -28.05 7.65
C GLN A 95 -22.86 -29.09 6.91
N ARG A 96 -22.52 -29.41 5.66
CA ARG A 96 -23.23 -30.42 4.88
C ARG A 96 -23.11 -31.81 5.49
N LEU A 97 -21.90 -32.21 5.88
CA LEU A 97 -21.63 -33.51 6.54
C LEU A 97 -22.34 -33.62 7.89
N LYS A 98 -22.40 -32.54 8.68
CA LYS A 98 -23.17 -32.53 9.94
C LYS A 98 -24.67 -32.63 9.68
N GLY A 99 -25.18 -31.97 8.63
CA GLY A 99 -26.59 -32.05 8.24
C GLY A 99 -26.98 -33.45 7.76
N GLU A 100 -26.16 -34.10 6.93
CA GLU A 100 -26.37 -35.48 6.48
C GLU A 100 -26.36 -36.47 7.66
N LYS A 101 -25.43 -36.31 8.61
CA LYS A 101 -25.37 -37.17 9.82
C LYS A 101 -26.58 -37.02 10.76
N HIS A 102 -27.24 -35.87 10.75
CA HIS A 102 -28.46 -35.66 11.53
C HIS A 102 -29.68 -36.26 10.83
N LYS A 103 -29.71 -36.24 9.50
CA LYS A 103 -30.78 -36.85 8.70
C LYS A 103 -30.84 -38.38 8.86
N ASP A 104 -29.68 -39.05 8.87
CA ASP A 104 -29.61 -40.49 9.15
C ASP A 104 -30.09 -40.86 10.57
N LYS A 105 -29.91 -39.96 11.55
CA LYS A 105 -30.41 -40.18 12.92
C LYS A 105 -31.93 -40.03 13.01
N ASP A 106 -32.49 -39.07 12.29
CA ASP A 106 -33.93 -38.83 12.25
C ASP A 106 -34.67 -39.96 11.52
N ASP A 107 -34.08 -40.52 10.45
CA ASP A 107 -34.64 -41.70 9.77
C ASP A 107 -34.64 -42.95 10.67
N VAL A 108 -33.60 -43.15 11.50
CA VAL A 108 -33.59 -44.25 12.49
C VAL A 108 -34.62 -44.03 13.61
N LEU A 109 -34.81 -42.79 14.06
CA LEU A 109 -35.84 -42.45 15.04
C LEU A 109 -37.25 -42.68 14.47
N ALA A 110 -37.49 -42.35 13.20
CA ALA A 110 -38.76 -42.60 12.52
C ALA A 110 -39.07 -44.10 12.40
N ILE A 111 -38.06 -44.92 12.07
CA ILE A 111 -38.22 -46.39 11.98
C ILE A 111 -38.48 -47.01 13.36
N LEU A 112 -37.91 -46.45 14.44
CA LEU A 112 -38.14 -46.93 15.81
C LEU A 112 -39.54 -46.55 16.34
N ASP A 113 -40.06 -45.38 15.95
CA ASP A 113 -41.41 -44.92 16.34
C ASP A 113 -42.51 -45.69 15.58
N GLU A 114 -42.24 -46.10 14.34
CA GLU A 114 -43.16 -46.93 13.54
C GLU A 114 -43.19 -48.42 13.98
N ALA A 115 -42.18 -48.87 14.72
CA ALA A 115 -42.05 -50.24 15.20
C ALA A 115 -42.60 -50.47 16.63
N SER A 116 -43.07 -49.43 17.33
CA SER A 116 -43.67 -49.52 18.68
C SER A 116 -45.20 -49.48 18.63
#